data_AF-A0A2H9U034-F1
#
_entry.id   AF-A0A2H9U034-F1
#
_cell.length_a   1.000
_cell.length_b   1.000
_cell.length_c   1.000
_cell.angle_alpha   90.00
_cell.angle_beta   90.00
_cell.angle_gamma   90.00
#
_symmetry.space_group_name_H-M   'P 1'
#
loop_
_entity.id
_entity.type
_entity.pdbx_description
1 polymer ?
#
loop_
_entity_poly.entity_id
_entity_poly.type
_entity_poly.pdbx_seq_one_letter_code
_entity_poly.pdbx_strand_id
1 'polypeptide(L)' 'QRFSPVIGDDVYPNLELEATLAKRVAKGGVARAQIDSALSTAEQWLAKRAS' A
#
# COMPACT_ATOMS: atom_id res chain seq x y z
N GLN A 1 -22.12 -13.42 23.52
CA GLN A 1 -20.98 -13.47 22.57
C GLN A 1 -20.74 -12.05 22.04
N ARG A 2 -19.53 -11.48 22.18
CA ARG A 2 -19.23 -10.07 21.81
C ARG A 2 -18.72 -9.89 20.37
N PHE A 3 -18.10 -10.94 19.81
CA PHE A 3 -17.55 -10.94 18.45
C PHE A 3 -18.01 -12.16 17.65
N SER A 4 -18.00 -12.04 16.32
CA SER A 4 -18.35 -13.14 15.41
C SER A 4 -17.45 -14.37 15.63
N PRO A 5 -17.98 -15.61 15.57
CA PRO A 5 -17.18 -16.82 15.76
C PRO A 5 -16.13 -17.06 14.67
N VAL A 6 -16.17 -16.31 13.56
CA VAL A 6 -15.19 -16.41 12.46
C VAL A 6 -13.98 -15.47 12.65
N ILE A 7 -14.00 -14.63 13.69
CA ILE A 7 -12.91 -13.68 14.01
C ILE A 7 -11.98 -14.40 15.00
N GLY A 8 -10.80 -14.82 14.51
CA GLY A 8 -9.72 -15.37 15.33
C GLY A 8 -8.73 -14.31 15.79
N ASP A 9 -7.59 -14.71 16.35
CA ASP A 9 -6.51 -13.77 16.72
C ASP A 9 -5.65 -13.36 15.50
N ASP A 10 -5.84 -14.02 14.35
CA ASP A 10 -5.15 -13.76 13.08
C ASP A 10 -5.55 -12.43 12.42
N VAL A 11 -6.61 -11.78 12.91
CA VAL A 11 -7.04 -10.47 12.43
C VAL A 11 -6.16 -9.35 12.96
N TYR A 12 -5.53 -9.47 14.14
CA TYR A 12 -4.79 -8.35 14.74
C TYR A 12 -3.64 -7.84 13.85
N PRO A 13 -2.80 -8.69 13.23
CA PRO A 13 -1.80 -8.22 12.25
C PRO A 13 -2.43 -7.50 11.05
N ASN A 14 -3.65 -7.89 10.65
CA ASN A 14 -4.36 -7.26 9.53
C ASN A 14 -4.91 -5.87 9.85
N LEU A 15 -5.01 -5.52 11.15
CA LEU A 15 -5.51 -4.24 11.65
C LEU A 15 -4.39 -3.23 11.90
N GLU A 16 -3.13 -3.62 11.73
CA GLU A 16 -1.99 -2.70 11.76
C GLU A 16 -2.09 -1.68 10.62
N LEU A 17 -1.59 -0.47 10.86
CA LEU A 17 -1.57 0.60 9.87
C LEU A 17 -0.72 0.19 8.65
N GLU A 18 0.40 -0.47 8.91
CA GLU A 18 1.35 -1.00 7.95
C GLU A 18 0.69 -2.04 7.05
N ALA A 19 -0.05 -2.99 7.63
CA ALA A 19 -0.82 -3.97 6.88
C ALA A 19 -1.91 -3.31 6.02
N THR A 20 -2.54 -2.26 6.55
CA THR A 20 -3.56 -1.46 5.86
C THR A 20 -2.97 -0.74 4.64
N LEU A 21 -1.78 -0.17 4.74
CA LEU A 21 -1.07 0.44 3.61
C LEU A 21 -0.58 -0.62 2.62
N ALA A 22 0.04 -1.70 3.11
CA ALA A 22 0.63 -2.75 2.31
C ALA A 22 -0.38 -3.46 1.40
N LYS A 23 -1.65 -3.56 1.79
CA LYS A 23 -2.72 -4.16 0.96
C LYS A 23 -3.15 -3.30 -0.23
N ARG A 24 -2.86 -1.99 -0.23
CA ARG A 24 -3.25 -1.07 -1.32
C ARG A 24 -2.23 -1.12 -2.46
N VAL A 25 -2.10 -2.29 -3.09
CA VAL A 25 -1.08 -2.63 -4.10
C VAL A 25 -1.47 -2.32 -5.55
N ALA A 26 -2.75 -2.00 -5.81
CA ALA A 26 -3.20 -1.65 -7.15
C ALA A 26 -2.45 -0.41 -7.68
N LYS A 27 -2.38 -0.24 -9.01
CA LYS A 27 -1.71 0.91 -9.64
C LYS A 27 -2.24 2.23 -9.07
N GLY A 28 -1.34 3.08 -8.57
CA GLY A 28 -1.69 4.34 -7.91
C GLY A 28 -2.13 4.20 -6.45
N GLY A 29 -2.00 3.00 -5.87
CA GLY A 29 -2.19 2.75 -4.45
C GLY A 29 -1.04 3.28 -3.59
N VAL A 30 -1.11 3.00 -2.28
CA VAL A 30 -0.19 3.56 -1.27
C VAL A 30 0.73 2.51 -0.65
N ALA A 31 0.71 1.27 -1.15
CA ALA A 31 1.73 0.30 -0.78
C ALA A 31 3.12 0.84 -1.18
N ARG A 32 4.16 0.51 -0.41
CA ARG A 32 5.54 0.97 -0.65
C ARG A 32 5.98 0.84 -2.11
N ALA A 33 5.77 -0.33 -2.72
CA ALA A 33 6.12 -0.57 -4.12
C ALA A 33 5.38 0.35 -5.11
N GLN A 34 4.14 0.76 -4.81
CA GLN A 34 3.40 1.72 -5.63
C GLN A 34 3.97 3.14 -5.50
N ILE A 35 4.35 3.54 -4.29
CA ILE A 35 5.02 4.83 -4.06
C ILE A 35 6.38 4.85 -4.78
N ASP A 36 7.19 3.80 -4.64
CA ASP A 36 8.51 3.72 -5.30
C ASP A 36 8.38 3.79 -6.83
N SER A 37 7.40 3.08 -7.40
CA SER A 37 7.09 3.11 -8.83
C SER A 37 6.61 4.49 -9.29
N ALA A 38 5.75 5.16 -8.51
CA ALA A 38 5.24 6.49 -8.81
C ALA A 38 6.37 7.54 -8.77
N LEU A 39 7.26 7.47 -7.78
CA LEU A 39 8.44 8.33 -7.68
C LEU A 39 9.36 8.16 -8.89
N SER A 40 9.76 6.93 -9.22
CA SER A 40 10.63 6.68 -10.37
C SER A 40 10.00 7.13 -11.69
N THR A 41 8.69 6.93 -11.85
CA THR A 41 7.96 7.39 -13.04
C THR A 41 7.98 8.92 -13.14
N ALA A 42 7.77 9.63 -12.02
CA ALA A 42 7.81 11.09 -11.98
C ALA A 42 9.20 11.64 -12.29
N GLU A 43 10.25 11.05 -11.71
CA GLU A 43 11.65 11.40 -11.98
C GLU A 43 11.98 11.24 -13.47
N GLN A 44 11.61 10.12 -14.08
CA GLN A 44 11.80 9.88 -15.52
C GLN A 44 11.03 10.88 -16.38
N TRP A 45 9.80 11.23 -16.00
CA TRP A 45 9.00 12.20 -16.72
C TRP A 45 9.61 13.60 -16.65
N LEU A 46 10.13 14.01 -15.49
CA LEU A 46 10.83 15.28 -15.33
C LEU A 46 12.13 15.33 -16.13
N ALA A 47 12.94 14.27 -16.10
CA ALA A 47 14.19 14.19 -16.84
C ALA A 47 13.98 14.35 -18.36
N LYS A 48 12.94 13.71 -18.91
CA LYS A 48 12.55 13.83 -20.33
C LYS A 48 12.08 15.23 -20.74
N ARG A 49 11.63 16.05 -19.79
CA ARG A 49 11.17 17.43 -20.06
C ARG A 49 12.28 18.45 -19.99
N ALA A 50 13.37 18.11 -19.29
CA ALA A 50 14.54 18.97 -19.15
C ALA A 50 15.54 18.80 -20.32
N SER A 51 15.38 17.76 -21.14
CA SER A 51 16.11 17.51 -22.39
C SER A 51 15.42 18.13 -23.59
#